data_AF-A0A5T6X5F2-F1
#
_entry.id   AF-A0A5T6X5F2-F1
#
_cell.length_a   1.000
_cell.length_b   1.000
_cell.length_c   1.000
_cell.angle_alpha   90.00
_cell.angle_beta   90.00
_cell.angle_gamma   90.00
#
_symmetry.space_group_name_H-M   'P 1'
#
loop_
_entity.id
_entity.type
_entity.pdbx_description
1 polymer ?
#
loop_
_entity_poly.entity_id
_entity_poly.type
_entity_poly.pdbx_seq_one_letter_code
_entity_poly.pdbx_strand_id
1 'polypeptide(L)'
;MNKNLHPIFAKRIQQVLDENGWSMADLSRRVMLSHTSVRKWASGTSVASGERLKRLSAVTGRPEYWFFMEPGDESEGERAEPKPRVLDEKEETLLSLFNQLPEAEKLRVILHTKAVLQEMDLLKNDVFDLINGLKK
;
A
#
# COMPACT_ATOMS: atom_id res chain seq x y z
N MET A 1 -16.56 -11.66 32.15
CA MET A 1 -15.95 -10.37 31.79
C MET A 1 -15.02 -10.59 30.60
N ASN A 2 -15.45 -10.28 29.37
CA ASN A 2 -14.59 -10.45 28.20
C ASN A 2 -13.53 -9.35 28.23
N LYS A 3 -12.29 -9.74 28.54
CA LYS A 3 -11.14 -8.83 28.51
C LYS A 3 -11.02 -8.29 27.08
N ASN A 4 -11.10 -6.97 26.93
CA ASN A 4 -10.58 -6.28 25.75
C ASN A 4 -9.06 -6.39 25.82
N LEU A 5 -8.50 -7.49 25.30
CA LEU A 5 -7.06 -7.73 25.28
C LEU A 5 -6.35 -6.78 24.30
N HIS A 6 -7.05 -6.36 23.24
CA HIS A 6 -6.50 -5.54 22.17
C HIS A 6 -7.44 -4.36 21.83
N PRO A 7 -7.54 -3.36 22.73
CA PRO A 7 -8.45 -2.22 22.53
C PRO A 7 -8.03 -1.32 21.35
N ILE A 8 -6.73 -1.23 21.06
CA ILE A 8 -6.19 -0.42 19.94
C ILE A 8 -6.63 -1.04 18.61
N PHE A 9 -6.40 -2.34 18.41
CA PHE A 9 -6.79 -3.05 17.20
C PHE A 9 -8.30 -2.97 16.95
N ALA A 10 -9.11 -3.15 18.00
CA ALA A 10 -10.56 -3.02 17.91
C ALA A 10 -10.99 -1.63 17.43
N LYS A 11 -10.41 -0.56 18.00
CA LYS A 11 -10.67 0.82 17.58
C LYS A 11 -10.28 1.07 16.13
N ARG A 12 -9.13 0.56 15.67
CA ARG A 12 -8.68 0.68 14.27
C ARG A 12 -9.59 -0.04 13.29
N ILE A 13 -10.12 -1.21 13.67
CA ILE A 13 -11.13 -1.90 12.87
C ILE A 13 -12.41 -1.06 12.77
N GLN A 14 -12.90 -0.47 13.86
CA GLN A 14 -14.06 0.42 13.82
C GLN A 14 -13.79 1.65 12.93
N GLN A 15 -12.61 2.25 13.06
CA GLN A 15 -12.21 3.39 12.22
C GLN A 15 -12.23 3.04 10.73
N VAL A 16 -11.72 1.87 10.34
CA VAL A 16 -11.78 1.41 8.94
C VAL A 16 -13.22 1.22 8.47
N LEU A 17 -14.11 0.71 9.33
CA LEU A 17 -15.51 0.51 8.98
C LEU A 17 -16.23 1.85 8.80
N ASP A 18 -15.99 2.80 9.69
CA ASP A 18 -16.60 4.13 9.63
C ASP A 18 -16.08 4.93 8.42
N GLU A 19 -14.77 4.96 8.19
CA GLU A 19 -14.14 5.68 7.07
C GLU A 19 -14.61 5.18 5.70
N ASN A 20 -14.81 3.86 5.58
CA ASN A 20 -15.22 3.25 4.31
C ASN A 20 -16.73 2.99 4.20
N GLY A 21 -17.51 3.30 5.25
CA GLY A 21 -18.95 3.00 5.31
C GLY A 21 -19.26 1.49 5.24
N TRP A 22 -18.40 0.64 5.80
CA TRP A 22 -18.52 -0.82 5.72
C TRP A 22 -19.19 -1.40 6.98
N SER A 23 -19.99 -2.45 6.79
CA SER A 23 -20.42 -3.30 7.91
C SER A 23 -19.40 -4.40 8.23
N MET A 24 -19.54 -5.05 9.39
CA MET A 24 -18.72 -6.24 9.74
C MET A 24 -18.86 -7.38 8.72
N ALA A 25 -20.04 -7.52 8.10
CA ALA A 25 -20.30 -8.50 7.05
C ALA A 25 -19.67 -8.09 5.71
N ASP A 26 -19.53 -6.80 5.46
CA ASP A 26 -18.80 -6.25 4.30
C ASP A 26 -17.30 -6.49 4.44
N LEU A 27 -16.76 -6.24 5.64
CA LEU A 27 -15.36 -6.51 5.94
C LEU A 27 -15.07 -8.02 5.85
N SER A 28 -15.91 -8.88 6.43
CA SER A 28 -15.70 -10.33 6.39
C SER A 28 -15.69 -10.90 4.97
N ARG A 29 -16.55 -10.39 4.08
CA ARG A 29 -16.54 -10.75 2.65
C ARG A 29 -15.25 -10.30 1.97
N ARG A 30 -14.79 -9.09 2.22
CA ARG A 30 -13.57 -8.54 1.60
C ARG A 30 -12.30 -9.25 2.08
N VAL A 31 -12.16 -9.51 3.38
CA VAL A 31 -11.00 -10.23 3.93
C VAL A 31 -11.07 -11.75 3.72
N MET A 32 -12.18 -12.25 3.14
CA MET A 32 -12.46 -13.68 2.94
C MET A 32 -12.35 -14.49 4.24
N LEU A 33 -12.88 -13.96 5.34
CA LEU A 33 -12.85 -14.58 6.66
C LEU A 33 -14.25 -14.70 7.25
N SER A 34 -14.39 -15.57 8.26
CA SER A 34 -15.66 -15.75 8.94
C SER A 34 -16.10 -14.49 9.68
N HIS A 35 -17.41 -14.23 9.70
CA HIS A 35 -18.00 -13.13 10.46
C HIS A 35 -17.64 -13.19 11.95
N THR A 36 -17.48 -14.40 12.50
CA THR A 36 -17.01 -14.62 13.87
C THR A 36 -15.59 -14.14 14.11
N SER A 37 -14.70 -14.25 13.13
CA SER A 37 -13.31 -13.78 13.23
C SER A 37 -13.26 -12.24 13.26
N VAL A 38 -13.99 -11.60 12.34
CA VAL A 38 -14.09 -10.14 12.28
C VAL A 38 -14.76 -9.58 13.54
N ARG A 39 -15.79 -10.25 14.06
CA ARG A 39 -16.42 -9.86 15.32
C ARG A 39 -15.45 -9.91 16.50
N LYS A 40 -14.60 -10.94 16.59
CA LYS A 40 -13.57 -11.03 17.64
C LYS A 40 -12.50 -9.95 17.53
N TRP A 41 -12.23 -9.47 16.33
CA TRP A 41 -11.34 -8.33 16.08
C TRP A 41 -11.96 -7.03 16.55
N ALA A 42 -13.20 -6.78 16.13
CA ALA A 42 -13.97 -5.61 16.53
C ALA A 42 -14.25 -5.53 18.03
N SER A 43 -14.32 -6.67 18.71
CA SER A 43 -14.47 -6.77 20.17
C SER A 43 -13.14 -6.85 20.93
N GLY A 44 -12.00 -6.64 20.25
CA GLY A 44 -10.67 -6.64 20.88
C GLY A 44 -10.28 -7.96 21.57
N THR A 45 -10.97 -9.05 21.23
CA THR A 45 -10.76 -10.38 21.83
C THR A 45 -9.60 -11.12 21.15
N SER A 46 -9.36 -10.84 19.87
CA SER A 46 -8.21 -11.35 19.13
C SER A 46 -7.75 -10.32 18.09
N VAL A 47 -6.54 -10.48 17.57
CA VAL A 47 -6.01 -9.67 16.46
C VAL A 47 -5.85 -10.50 15.20
N ALA A 48 -5.74 -9.84 14.04
CA ALA A 48 -5.28 -10.49 12.82
C ALA A 48 -3.76 -10.72 12.92
N SER A 49 -3.28 -11.89 12.50
CA SER A 49 -1.85 -12.21 12.45
C SER A 49 -1.50 -12.93 11.15
N GLY A 50 -0.26 -12.78 10.72
CA GLY A 50 0.28 -13.39 9.50
C GLY A 50 -0.56 -13.09 8.26
N GLU A 51 -1.01 -14.15 7.58
CA GLU A 51 -1.78 -14.06 6.34
C GLU A 51 -3.09 -13.25 6.49
N ARG A 52 -3.73 -13.29 7.66
CA ARG A 52 -4.98 -12.54 7.90
C ARG A 52 -4.73 -11.04 8.00
N LEU A 53 -3.58 -10.65 8.56
CA LEU A 53 -3.17 -9.26 8.71
C LEU A 53 -2.76 -8.67 7.34
N LYS A 54 -2.03 -9.45 6.53
CA LYS A 54 -1.72 -9.11 5.13
C LYS A 54 -2.98 -8.83 4.30
N ARG A 55 -3.98 -9.72 4.39
CA ARG A 55 -5.26 -9.55 3.69
C ARG A 55 -6.02 -8.33 4.18
N LEU A 56 -6.04 -8.12 5.50
CA LEU A 56 -6.67 -6.94 6.09
C LEU A 56 -6.00 -5.66 5.56
N SER A 57 -4.67 -5.58 5.62
CA SER A 57 -3.87 -4.47 5.08
C SER A 57 -4.15 -4.20 3.59
N ALA A 58 -4.17 -5.26 2.77
CA ALA A 58 -4.45 -5.14 1.34
C ALA A 58 -5.88 -4.65 1.04
N VAL A 59 -6.87 -5.09 1.81
CA VAL A 59 -8.28 -4.68 1.64
C VAL A 59 -8.52 -3.25 2.09
N THR A 60 -7.88 -2.82 3.18
CA THR A 60 -8.09 -1.49 3.77
C THR A 60 -7.14 -0.43 3.22
N GLY A 61 -6.09 -0.83 2.48
CA GLY A 61 -5.03 0.06 2.03
C GLY A 61 -4.19 0.63 3.18
N ARG A 62 -4.19 -0.02 4.36
CA ARG A 62 -3.49 0.45 5.57
C ARG A 62 -2.34 -0.51 5.89
N PRO A 63 -1.13 -0.03 6.22
CA PRO A 63 -0.03 -0.90 6.61
C PRO A 63 -0.37 -1.82 7.78
N GLU A 64 0.23 -3.01 7.84
CA GLU A 64 -0.04 -4.01 8.89
C GLU A 64 0.17 -3.46 10.32
N TYR A 65 1.22 -2.65 10.51
CA TYR A 65 1.58 -2.05 11.79
C TYR A 65 0.60 -0.95 12.24
N TRP A 66 -0.10 -0.31 11.32
CA TRP A 66 -1.06 0.78 11.60
C TRP A 66 -2.20 0.29 12.50
N PHE A 67 -2.62 -0.97 12.35
CA PHE A 67 -3.66 -1.57 13.19
C PHE A 67 -3.27 -1.71 14.67
N PHE A 68 -1.98 -1.56 15.00
CA PHE A 68 -1.45 -1.67 16.35
C PHE A 68 -0.99 -0.33 16.93
N MET A 69 -1.05 0.76 16.16
CA MET A 69 -0.69 2.11 16.62
C MET A 69 -1.86 2.82 17.29
N GLU A 70 -1.59 3.56 18.36
CA GLU A 70 -2.61 4.36 19.04
C GLU A 70 -3.16 5.48 18.12
N PRO A 71 -4.47 5.77 18.17
CA PRO A 71 -5.03 6.92 17.45
C PRO A 71 -4.40 8.21 17.97
N GLY A 72 -3.58 8.87 17.15
CA GLY A 72 -2.85 10.10 17.51
C GLY A 72 -1.33 9.96 17.53
N ASP A 73 -0.80 8.74 17.60
CA ASP A 73 0.63 8.42 17.39
C ASP A 73 0.99 8.27 15.91
N GLU A 74 0.02 8.57 15.03
CA GLU A 74 0.26 8.78 13.61
C GLU A 74 1.17 10.01 13.48
N SER A 75 2.48 9.79 13.49
CA SER A 75 3.38 10.78 12.93
C SER A 75 2.83 11.13 11.54
N GLU A 76 2.66 12.43 11.26
CA GLU A 76 2.06 12.95 10.01
C GLU A 76 2.76 12.47 8.71
N GLY A 77 3.76 11.58 8.80
CA GLY A 77 4.41 10.92 7.69
C GLY A 77 3.75 9.63 7.17
N GLU A 78 2.74 9.06 7.84
CA GLU A 78 2.25 7.70 7.52
C GLU A 78 0.82 7.62 6.96
N ARG A 79 0.11 8.75 6.89
CA ARG A 79 -0.85 8.92 5.79
C ARG A 79 -0.02 9.01 4.52
N ALA A 80 0.27 7.88 3.89
CA ALA A 80 0.53 7.89 2.46
C ALA A 80 -0.77 8.21 1.70
N GLU A 81 -1.40 9.34 2.03
CA GLU A 81 -1.85 10.19 0.94
C GLU A 81 -0.59 10.42 0.11
N PRO A 82 -0.61 10.19 -1.21
CA PRO A 82 0.51 10.60 -2.03
C PRO A 82 0.66 12.09 -1.72
N LYS A 83 1.70 12.47 -0.96
CA LYS A 83 2.09 13.88 -0.84
C LYS A 83 2.00 14.40 -2.27
N PRO A 84 1.21 15.45 -2.56
CA PRO A 84 1.09 15.94 -3.91
C PRO A 84 2.52 16.23 -4.36
N ARG A 85 3.06 15.30 -5.14
CA ARG A 85 4.40 15.40 -5.68
C ARG A 85 4.25 16.58 -6.59
N VAL A 86 4.93 17.67 -6.25
CA VAL A 86 5.00 18.82 -7.15
C VAL A 86 5.65 18.27 -8.41
N LEU A 87 4.83 18.10 -9.44
CA LEU A 87 5.26 17.56 -10.71
C LEU A 87 6.11 18.63 -11.37
N ASP A 88 7.25 18.25 -11.90
CA ASP A 88 8.00 19.18 -12.75
C ASP A 88 7.30 19.36 -14.11
N GLU A 89 7.69 20.38 -14.87
CA GLU A 89 7.08 20.68 -16.18
C GLU A 89 7.10 19.49 -17.15
N LYS A 90 8.11 18.60 -17.04
CA LYS A 90 8.26 17.42 -17.90
C LYS A 90 7.32 16.31 -17.46
N GLU A 91 7.17 16.11 -16.16
CA GLU A 91 6.22 15.17 -15.57
C GLU A 91 4.77 15.57 -15.91
N GLU A 92 4.41 16.85 -15.80
CA GLU A 92 3.09 17.35 -16.19
C GLU A 92 2.83 17.17 -17.69
N THR A 93 3.81 17.52 -18.53
CA THR A 93 3.71 17.34 -19.98
C THR A 93 3.51 15.86 -20.33
N LEU A 94 4.31 14.97 -19.73
CA LEU A 94 4.21 13.53 -19.95
C LEU A 94 2.84 12.99 -19.54
N LEU A 95 2.32 13.40 -18.37
CA LEU A 95 0.99 13.01 -17.90
C LEU A 95 -0.11 13.54 -18.83
N SER A 96 0.01 14.77 -19.32
CA SER A 96 -0.96 15.34 -20.26
C SER A 96 -1.02 14.56 -21.57
N LEU A 97 0.14 14.14 -22.11
CA LEU A 97 0.24 13.35 -23.34
C LEU A 97 -0.29 11.94 -23.10
N PHE A 98 0.12 11.33 -22.00
CA PHE A 98 -0.31 9.98 -21.62
C PHE A 98 -1.83 9.87 -21.46
N ASN A 99 -2.48 10.88 -20.87
CA ASN A 99 -3.94 10.92 -20.70
C ASN A 99 -4.71 11.06 -22.02
N GLN A 100 -4.09 11.59 -23.08
CA GLN A 100 -4.69 11.71 -24.41
C GLN A 100 -4.58 10.42 -25.25
N LEU A 101 -3.78 9.44 -24.81
CA LEU A 101 -3.56 8.20 -25.55
C LEU A 101 -4.71 7.19 -25.37
N PRO A 102 -5.03 6.38 -26.39
CA PRO A 102 -5.82 5.17 -26.22
C PRO A 102 -5.13 4.15 -25.31
N GLU A 103 -5.91 3.28 -24.65
CA GLU A 103 -5.39 2.31 -23.68
C GLU A 103 -4.29 1.40 -24.24
N ALA A 104 -4.44 0.97 -25.50
CA ALA A 104 -3.45 0.15 -26.19
C ALA A 104 -2.08 0.86 -26.33
N GLU A 105 -2.07 2.18 -26.52
CA GLU A 105 -0.85 2.96 -26.68
C GLU A 105 -0.26 3.37 -25.33
N LYS A 106 -1.08 3.58 -24.29
CA LYS A 106 -0.61 3.76 -22.92
C LYS A 106 0.27 2.59 -22.45
N LEU A 107 -0.19 1.36 -22.70
CA LEU A 107 0.57 0.15 -22.36
C LEU A 107 1.90 0.08 -23.12
N ARG A 108 1.91 0.46 -24.40
CA ARG A 108 3.12 0.51 -25.22
C ARG A 108 4.14 1.50 -24.67
N VAL A 109 3.70 2.71 -24.29
CA VAL A 109 4.57 3.73 -23.69
C VAL A 109 5.17 3.23 -22.39
N ILE A 110 4.37 2.63 -21.50
CA ILE A 110 4.86 2.06 -20.24
C ILE A 110 5.94 1.00 -20.51
N LEU A 111 5.69 0.08 -21.45
CA LEU A 111 6.64 -0.98 -21.78
C LEU A 111 7.95 -0.42 -22.33
N HIS A 112 7.86 0.57 -23.23
CA HIS A 112 9.03 1.22 -23.79
C HIS A 112 9.86 1.94 -22.72
N THR A 113 9.22 2.74 -21.86
CA THR A 113 9.91 3.43 -20.76
C THR A 113 10.59 2.44 -19.81
N LYS A 114 9.97 1.28 -19.54
CA LYS A 114 10.59 0.22 -18.74
C LYS A 114 11.83 -0.36 -19.40
N ALA A 115 11.78 -0.64 -20.70
CA ALA A 115 12.93 -1.18 -21.44
C ALA A 115 14.12 -0.21 -21.40
N VAL A 116 13.88 1.09 -21.62
CA VAL A 116 14.93 2.12 -21.53
C VAL A 116 15.57 2.14 -20.14
N LEU A 117 14.78 2.06 -19.06
CA LEU A 117 15.31 2.02 -17.70
C LEU A 117 16.16 0.77 -17.45
N GLN A 118 15.77 -0.39 -17.98
CA GLN A 118 16.54 -1.62 -17.87
C GLN A 118 17.87 -1.54 -18.63
N GLU A 119 17.87 -1.00 -19.86
CA GLU A 119 19.09 -0.79 -20.65
C GLU A 119 20.06 0.15 -19.93
N MET A 120 19.57 1.23 -19.33
CA MET A 120 20.40 2.14 -18.53
C MET A 120 21.00 1.47 -17.29
N ASP A 121 20.28 0.56 -16.65
CA ASP A 121 20.77 -0.17 -15.48
C ASP A 121 21.87 -1.17 -15.88
N LEU A 122 21.66 -1.91 -16.97
CA LEU A 122 22.68 -2.79 -17.55
C LEU A 122 23.95 -2.02 -17.90
N LEU A 123 23.83 -0.88 -18.59
CA LEU A 123 24.97 -0.03 -18.92
C LEU A 123 25.72 0.47 -17.69
N LYS A 124 25.01 0.83 -16.62
CA LYS A 124 25.64 1.25 -15.36
C LYS A 124 26.43 0.13 -14.71
N ASN A 125 25.85 -1.08 -14.68
CA ASN A 125 26.51 -2.25 -14.10
C ASN A 125 27.76 -2.64 -14.91
N ASP A 126 27.67 -2.63 -16.24
CA ASP A 126 28.80 -2.93 -17.13
C ASP A 126 29.95 -1.92 -16.95
N VAL A 127 29.62 -0.61 -16.87
CA VAL A 127 30.62 0.44 -16.62
C VAL A 127 31.23 0.28 -15.22
N PHE A 128 30.43 -0.06 -14.21
CA PHE A 128 30.91 -0.28 -12.85
C PHE A 128 31.87 -1.48 -12.77
N ASP A 129 31.55 -2.58 -13.44
CA ASP A 129 32.40 -3.76 -13.51
C ASP A 129 33.72 -3.47 -14.24
N LEU A 130 33.68 -2.67 -15.30
CA LEU A 130 34.88 -2.25 -16.03
C LEU A 130 35.79 -1.35 -15.17
N ILE A 131 35.22 -0.37 -14.44
CA ILE A 131 35.98 0.50 -13.54
C ILE A 131 36.62 -0.30 -12.39
N ASN A 132 35.92 -1.29 -11.83
CA ASN A 132 36.44 -2.11 -10.74
C ASN A 132 37.44 -3.18 -11.22
N GLY A 133 37.24 -3.71 -12.43
CA GLY A 133 38.18 -4.63 -13.07
C GLY A 133 39.52 -3.98 -13.41
N LEU A 134 39.54 -2.67 -13.72
CA LEU A 134 40.76 -1.90 -13.97
C LEU A 134 41.54 -1.50 -12.69
N LYS A 135 40.95 -1.67 -11.50
CA LYS A 135 41.58 -1.36 -10.20
C LYS A 135 42.28 -2.57 -9.53
N LYS A 136 42.38 -3.70 -10.23
CA LYS A 136 42.99 -4.93 -9.72
C LYS A 136 44.23 -5.29 -10.53
#